data_AF-A0A660VKU8-F1
#
_entry.id   AF-A0A660VKU8-F1
#
_cell.length_a   1.000
_cell.length_b   1.000
_cell.length_c   1.000
_cell.angle_alpha   90.00
_cell.angle_beta   90.00
_cell.angle_gamma   90.00
#
_symmetry.space_group_name_H-M   'P 1'
#
loop_
_entity.id
_entity.type
_entity.pdbx_description
1 polymer ?
#
loop_
_entity_poly.entity_id
_entity_poly.type
_entity_poly.pdbx_seq_one_letter_code
_entity_poly.pdbx_strand_id
1 'polypeptide(L)'
;IMDRDPTKVKKLLLTALTNCGQPYIYLEDANYQNRSELYLVHRHFGFDLKVDHAFDTLKNLFKIWTRPVHLETILNGKKVILTFDGRNATHKVVGEERTEQVAQESE
;
A
#
# COMPACT_ATOMS: atom_id res chain seq x y z
N ILE A 1 13.45 5.00 -23.91
CA ILE A 1 13.98 6.38 -23.91
C ILE A 1 14.36 6.71 -22.48
N MET A 2 15.66 6.74 -22.16
CA MET A 2 16.14 7.24 -20.87
C MET A 2 16.12 8.77 -20.94
N ASP A 3 15.34 9.37 -20.06
CA ASP A 3 15.23 10.80 -19.84
C ASP A 3 16.63 11.38 -19.54
N ARG A 4 17.12 12.34 -20.33
CA ARG A 4 18.48 12.91 -20.21
C ARG A 4 18.60 13.98 -19.13
N ASP A 5 17.57 14.19 -18.32
CA ASP A 5 17.57 15.22 -17.30
C ASP A 5 18.45 14.81 -16.10
N PRO A 6 19.58 15.51 -15.84
CA PRO A 6 20.53 15.11 -14.81
C PRO A 6 19.92 15.13 -13.41
N THR A 7 18.88 15.94 -13.18
CA THR A 7 18.19 16.03 -11.88
C THR A 7 17.37 14.77 -11.60
N LYS A 8 16.70 14.22 -12.62
CA LYS A 8 15.91 12.99 -12.49
C LYS A 8 16.82 11.79 -12.28
N VAL A 9 17.92 11.71 -13.03
CA VAL A 9 18.93 10.64 -12.88
C VAL A 9 19.55 10.67 -11.48
N LYS A 10 19.90 11.86 -10.96
CA LYS A 10 20.43 11.99 -9.59
C LYS A 10 19.44 11.52 -8.53
N LYS A 11 18.15 11.87 -8.66
CA LYS A 11 17.10 11.40 -7.75
C LYS A 11 16.93 9.88 -7.82
N LEU A 12 16.89 9.31 -9.02
CA LEU A 12 16.78 7.86 -9.20
C LEU A 12 17.95 7.11 -8.56
N LEU A 13 19.19 7.59 -8.78
CA LEU A 13 20.40 7.01 -8.18
C LEU A 13 20.41 7.15 -6.65
N LEU A 14 19.99 8.30 -6.12
CA LEU A 14 19.91 8.52 -4.68
C LEU A 14 18.88 7.58 -4.03
N THR A 15 17.71 7.42 -4.65
CA THR A 15 16.67 6.47 -4.19
C THR A 15 17.16 5.03 -4.27
N ALA A 16 17.86 4.65 -5.35
CA ALA A 16 18.47 3.33 -5.50
C ALA A 16 19.53 3.06 -4.43
N LEU A 17 20.32 4.06 -4.02
CA LEU A 17 21.34 3.91 -2.97
C LEU A 17 20.76 3.94 -1.55
N THR A 18 19.64 4.65 -1.33
CA THR A 18 19.07 4.81 0.01
C THR A 18 18.32 3.55 0.46
N ASN A 19 17.56 2.92 -0.44
CA ASN A 19 16.74 1.75 -0.12
C ASN A 19 17.11 0.51 -0.94
N CYS A 20 18.22 0.51 -1.68
CA CYS A 20 18.63 -0.59 -2.56
C CYS A 20 17.53 -1.05 -3.54
N GLY A 21 16.62 -0.15 -3.92
CA GLY A 21 15.45 -0.50 -4.74
C GLY A 21 14.35 -1.32 -4.04
N GLN A 22 14.39 -1.46 -2.71
CA GLN A 22 13.35 -2.12 -1.94
C GLN A 22 12.18 -1.16 -1.65
N PRO A 23 10.92 -1.64 -1.75
CA PRO A 23 9.74 -0.84 -1.42
C PRO A 23 9.72 -0.50 0.07
N TYR A 24 9.41 0.75 0.40
CA TYR A 24 9.34 1.21 1.77
C TYR A 24 7.90 1.10 2.28
N ILE A 25 7.65 0.10 3.12
CA ILE A 25 6.35 -0.16 3.73
C ILE A 25 6.49 0.08 5.24
N TYR A 26 5.59 0.85 5.81
CA TYR A 26 5.55 1.11 7.24
C TYR A 26 4.17 0.79 7.81
N LEU A 27 4.12 0.49 9.11
CA LEU A 27 2.89 0.30 9.84
C LEU A 27 2.32 1.67 10.22
N GLU A 28 1.10 1.95 9.81
CA GLU A 28 0.40 3.18 10.17
C GLU A 28 -0.49 2.96 11.40
N ASP A 29 -1.20 1.83 11.45
CA ASP A 29 -2.05 1.49 12.59
C ASP A 29 -2.00 -0.03 12.89
N ALA A 30 -1.96 -0.38 14.17
CA ALA A 30 -2.02 -1.75 14.66
C ALA A 30 -3.39 -2.15 15.23
N ASN A 31 -4.33 -1.19 15.31
CA ASN A 31 -5.71 -1.40 15.75
C ASN A 31 -6.71 -0.79 14.78
N TYR A 32 -6.55 -1.12 13.50
CA TYR A 32 -7.45 -0.63 12.47
C TYR A 32 -8.90 -1.06 12.77
N GLN A 33 -9.83 -0.09 12.69
CA GLN A 33 -11.26 -0.26 13.00
C GLN A 33 -11.58 -0.88 14.37
N ASN A 34 -10.67 -0.77 15.34
CA ASN A 34 -10.80 -1.39 16.66
C ASN A 34 -10.94 -2.93 16.61
N ARG A 35 -10.42 -3.58 15.55
CA ARG A 35 -10.43 -5.04 15.34
C ARG A 35 -9.08 -5.70 15.54
N SER A 36 -8.06 -4.92 15.94
CA SER A 36 -6.67 -5.37 16.04
C SER A 36 -6.11 -5.83 14.68
N GLU A 37 -6.57 -5.20 13.61
CA GLU A 37 -6.11 -5.44 12.24
C GLU A 37 -4.93 -4.51 11.92
N LEU A 38 -3.96 -4.99 11.16
CA LEU A 38 -2.80 -4.19 10.78
C LEU A 38 -3.12 -3.36 9.53
N TYR A 39 -2.82 -2.07 9.58
CA TYR A 39 -2.87 -1.15 8.46
C TYR A 39 -1.44 -0.72 8.09
N LEU A 40 -0.97 -1.21 6.96
CA LEU A 40 0.33 -0.87 6.39
C LEU A 40 0.14 0.11 5.24
N VAL A 41 1.09 1.02 5.09
CA VAL A 41 1.13 1.97 3.99
C VAL A 41 2.44 1.85 3.25
N HIS A 42 2.34 1.70 1.93
CA HIS A 42 3.47 1.73 1.03
C HIS A 42 3.72 3.16 0.53
N ARG A 43 4.90 3.69 0.85
CA ARG A 43 5.31 5.00 0.34
C ARG A 43 5.87 4.85 -1.07
N HIS A 44 5.15 5.38 -2.05
CA HIS A 44 5.57 5.34 -3.45
C HIS A 44 6.80 6.22 -3.67
N PHE A 45 7.95 5.59 -3.90
CA PHE A 45 9.22 6.26 -4.23
C PHE A 45 9.56 6.11 -5.73
N GLY A 46 8.56 6.26 -6.61
CA GLY A 46 8.74 6.19 -8.06
C GLY A 46 8.84 4.77 -8.64
N PHE A 47 8.63 3.74 -7.80
CA PHE A 47 8.51 2.35 -8.22
C PHE A 47 7.17 1.80 -7.76
N ASP A 48 6.45 1.19 -8.69
CA ASP A 48 5.21 0.49 -8.37
C ASP A 48 5.51 -0.83 -7.66
N LEU A 49 4.69 -1.13 -6.65
CA LEU A 49 4.80 -2.38 -5.92
C LEU A 49 4.30 -3.52 -6.81
N LYS A 50 5.10 -4.57 -6.98
CA LYS A 50 4.65 -5.80 -7.60
C LYS A 50 3.61 -6.47 -6.71
N VAL A 51 2.41 -6.64 -7.25
CA VAL A 51 1.25 -7.17 -6.52
C VAL A 51 1.49 -8.57 -5.97
N ASP A 52 2.16 -9.44 -6.73
CA ASP A 52 2.47 -10.81 -6.29
C ASP A 52 3.34 -10.83 -5.03
N HIS A 53 4.41 -10.01 -5.02
CA HIS A 53 5.27 -9.88 -3.86
C HIS A 53 4.54 -9.25 -2.67
N ALA A 54 3.67 -8.28 -2.92
CA ALA A 54 2.85 -7.68 -1.87
C ALA A 54 1.96 -8.72 -1.19
N PHE A 55 1.32 -9.61 -1.97
CA PHE A 55 0.51 -10.70 -1.43
C PHE A 55 1.34 -11.72 -0.65
N ASP A 56 2.54 -12.07 -1.14
CA ASP A 56 3.44 -12.95 -0.40
C ASP A 56 3.89 -12.33 0.93
N THR A 57 4.19 -11.03 0.94
CA THR A 57 4.50 -10.29 2.17
C THR A 57 3.31 -10.29 3.13
N LEU A 58 2.11 -10.00 2.65
CA LEU A 58 0.88 -10.02 3.46
C LEU A 58 0.59 -11.41 4.03
N LYS A 59 0.78 -12.47 3.24
CA LYS A 59 0.60 -13.86 3.67
C LYS A 59 1.59 -14.24 4.78
N ASN A 60 2.84 -13.81 4.66
CA ASN A 60 3.84 -14.05 5.70
C ASN A 60 3.58 -13.20 6.95
N LEU A 61 3.11 -11.95 6.80
CA LEU A 61 2.76 -11.10 7.93
C LEU A 61 1.55 -11.66 8.69
N PHE A 62 0.54 -12.17 7.97
CA PHE A 62 -0.62 -12.84 8.56
C PHE A 62 -0.22 -14.06 9.39
N LYS A 63 0.79 -14.84 8.97
CA LYS A 63 1.28 -15.99 9.77
C LYS A 63 1.82 -15.57 11.14
N ILE A 64 2.40 -14.37 11.23
CA ILE A 64 2.98 -13.84 12.48
C ILE A 64 1.91 -13.12 13.30
N TRP A 65 1.09 -12.28 12.66
CA TRP A 65 0.08 -11.45 13.32
C TRP A 65 -1.22 -12.21 13.65
N THR A 66 -1.53 -13.28 12.91
CA THR A 66 -2.72 -14.15 13.05
C THR A 66 -4.08 -13.49 12.79
N ARG A 67 -4.10 -12.20 12.45
CA ARG A 67 -5.31 -11.42 12.11
C ARG A 67 -5.19 -10.77 10.72
N PRO A 68 -6.30 -10.28 10.14
CA PRO A 68 -6.29 -9.62 8.84
C PRO A 68 -5.28 -8.48 8.76
N VAL A 69 -4.66 -8.37 7.57
CA VAL A 69 -3.65 -7.36 7.26
C VAL A 69 -4.08 -6.60 6.02
N HIS A 70 -4.01 -5.27 6.11
CA HIS A 70 -4.32 -4.32 5.04
C HIS A 70 -3.05 -3.60 4.61
N LEU A 71 -2.89 -3.38 3.31
CA LEU A 71 -1.78 -2.64 2.73
C LEU A 71 -2.32 -1.64 1.71
N GLU A 72 -2.21 -0.35 2.03
CA GLU A 72 -2.44 0.74 1.08
C GLU A 72 -1.21 0.90 0.19
N THR A 73 -1.40 0.84 -1.12
CA THR A 73 -0.36 1.14 -2.12
C THR A 73 -0.96 1.92 -3.28
N ILE A 74 -0.11 2.55 -4.08
CA ILE A 74 -0.50 3.20 -5.33
C ILE A 74 -0.10 2.28 -6.48
N LEU A 75 -1.04 1.93 -7.35
CA LEU A 75 -0.82 1.17 -8.58
C LEU A 75 -1.33 1.99 -9.76
N ASN A 76 -0.48 2.25 -10.76
CA ASN A 76 -0.85 3.01 -11.96
C ASN A 76 -1.54 4.36 -11.64
N GLY A 77 -1.08 5.03 -10.57
CA GLY A 77 -1.63 6.31 -10.10
C GLY A 77 -2.96 6.21 -9.32
N LYS A 78 -3.53 5.02 -9.13
CA LYS A 78 -4.71 4.78 -8.31
C LYS A 78 -4.32 4.23 -6.94
N LYS A 79 -4.90 4.77 -5.88
CA LYS A 79 -4.77 4.19 -4.54
C LYS A 79 -5.53 2.87 -4.49
N VAL A 80 -4.89 1.83 -3.97
CA VAL A 80 -5.49 0.52 -3.78
C VAL A 80 -5.16 0.01 -2.38
N ILE A 81 -6.12 -0.68 -1.77
CA ILE A 81 -5.93 -1.39 -0.51
C ILE A 81 -5.95 -2.88 -0.83
N LEU A 82 -4.84 -3.54 -0.56
CA LEU A 82 -4.70 -4.99 -0.59
C LEU A 82 -5.03 -5.52 0.79
N THR A 83 -5.96 -6.45 0.88
CA THR A 83 -6.37 -7.07 2.16
C THR A 83 -6.18 -8.57 2.09
N PHE A 84 -5.60 -9.13 3.16
CA PHE A 84 -5.42 -10.56 3.30
C PHE A 84 -5.97 -11.06 4.64
N ASP A 85 -6.96 -11.95 4.58
CA ASP A 85 -7.66 -12.55 5.73
C ASP A 85 -7.32 -14.05 5.88
N GLY A 86 -6.08 -14.44 5.56
CA GLY A 86 -5.60 -15.83 5.70
C GLY A 86 -6.08 -16.82 4.63
N ARG A 87 -7.29 -16.66 4.10
CA ARG A 87 -7.85 -17.49 3.01
C ARG A 87 -7.98 -16.74 1.69
N ASN A 88 -8.50 -15.51 1.76
CA ASN A 88 -8.82 -14.73 0.58
C ASN A 88 -7.93 -13.49 0.49
N ALA A 89 -7.40 -13.27 -0.71
CA ALA A 89 -6.71 -12.05 -1.10
C ALA A 89 -7.70 -11.16 -1.85
N THR A 90 -7.99 -9.98 -1.32
CA THR A 90 -8.85 -8.99 -1.97
C THR A 90 -8.07 -7.72 -2.27
N HIS A 91 -8.40 -7.05 -3.37
CA HIS A 91 -7.88 -5.73 -3.69
C HIS A 91 -9.06 -4.79 -3.91
N LYS A 92 -9.05 -3.64 -3.26
CA LYS A 92 -10.06 -2.58 -3.41
C LYS A 92 -9.38 -1.33 -3.91
N VAL A 93 -9.93 -0.70 -4.95
CA VAL A 93 -9.42 0.58 -5.45
C VAL A 93 -10.06 1.70 -4.60
N VAL A 94 -9.23 2.46 -3.89
CA VAL A 94 -9.66 3.63 -3.11
C VAL A 94 -9.81 4.79 -4.08
N GLY A 95 -10.96 4.82 -4.76
CA GLY A 95 -11.30 5.83 -5.74
C GLY A 95 -12.78 5.89 -6.13
N GLU A 96 -13.63 5.02 -5.59
CA GLU A 96 -15.04 4.91 -5.99
C GLU A 96 -16.08 5.02 -4.86
N GLU A 97 -15.70 5.25 -3.59
CA GLU A 97 -16.69 5.25 -2.49
C GLU A 97 -16.42 6.35 -1.44
N ARG A 98 -16.59 7.63 -1.82
CA ARG A 98 -16.72 8.71 -0.81
C ARG A 98 -17.80 9.76 -1.13
N THR A 99 -18.90 9.34 -1.76
CA THR A 99 -20.03 10.24 -2.07
C THR A 99 -21.36 9.87 -1.41
N GLU A 100 -21.45 8.86 -0.53
CA GLU A 100 -22.76 8.40 -0.04
C GLU A 100 -22.99 8.43 1.49
N GLN A 101 -22.12 9.03 2.31
CA GLN A 101 -22.32 9.02 3.78
C GLN A 101 -22.48 10.39 4.46
N VAL A 102 -22.65 11.49 3.73
CA VAL A 102 -22.89 12.83 4.33
C VAL A 102 -24.34 13.34 4.13
N ALA A 103 -25.23 12.57 3.50
CA ALA A 103 -26.59 13.04 3.16
C ALA A 103 -27.72 12.58 4.11
N GLN A 104 -27.42 11.90 5.23
CA GLN A 104 -28.46 11.35 6.12
C GLN A 104 -28.46 11.89 7.56
N GLU A 105 -27.72 12.96 7.86
CA GLU A 105 -27.66 13.54 9.22
C GLU A 105 -28.15 15.00 9.31
N SER A 106 -29.12 15.37 8.46
CA SER A 106 -29.89 16.60 8.65
C SER A 106 -31.36 16.34 8.36
N GLU A 107 -32.06 15.86 9.39
CA GLU A 107 -33.50 15.99 9.57
C GLU A 107 -33.75 16.79 10.84
#